data_AF-A0A8S0FVX8-F1
#
_entry.id   AF-A0A8S0FVX8-F1
#
_cell.length_a   1.000
_cell.length_b   1.000
_cell.length_c   1.000
_cell.angle_alpha   90.00
_cell.angle_beta   90.00
_cell.angle_gamma   90.00
#
_symmetry.space_group_name_H-M   'P 1'
#
loop_
_entity.id
_entity.type
_entity.pdbx_description
1 polymer ?
#
loop_
_entity_poly.entity_id
_entity_poly.type
_entity_poly.pdbx_seq_one_letter_code
_entity_poly.pdbx_strand_id
1 'polypeptide(L)'
;MIKTRFSRWLTFFTFAAAVALALPAKANTWPLPSAGSRLVGENKFHVVENDGGSLEAIAKKYNVGFLALLQANPGVDPYVPRAGSVLTIPLQTLLPDAPREGIVINIAELRLYYYPPGKNSVTVYPIGIGQLGGDTLTPTMVTTVYVPA
;
A
#
# COMPACT_ATOMS: atom_id res chain seq x y z
N MET A 1 -9.92 15.75 48.14
CA MET A 1 -8.96 16.29 47.15
C MET A 1 -7.84 15.32 46.72
N ILE A 2 -7.61 14.17 47.39
CA ILE A 2 -6.52 13.23 47.06
C ILE A 2 -6.85 12.24 45.92
N LYS A 3 -8.11 11.80 45.79
CA LYS A 3 -8.55 10.85 44.74
C LYS A 3 -8.33 11.37 43.30
N THR A 4 -8.44 12.68 43.08
CA THR A 4 -8.32 13.31 41.75
C THR A 4 -6.87 13.37 41.23
N ARG A 5 -5.88 13.42 42.12
CA ARG A 5 -4.46 13.44 41.72
C ARG A 5 -3.94 12.05 41.36
N PHE A 6 -4.41 11.01 42.06
CA PHE A 6 -4.05 9.62 41.77
C PHE A 6 -4.68 9.11 40.46
N SER A 7 -5.95 9.45 40.22
CA SER A 7 -6.64 9.15 38.95
C SER A 7 -5.93 9.80 37.75
N ARG A 8 -5.44 11.04 37.89
CA ARG A 8 -4.65 11.73 36.85
C ARG A 8 -3.30 11.08 36.57
N TRP A 9 -2.67 10.48 37.56
CA TRP A 9 -1.41 9.75 37.36
C TRP A 9 -1.66 8.42 36.64
N LEU A 10 -2.69 7.69 37.03
CA LEU A 10 -3.06 6.44 36.39
C LEU A 10 -3.43 6.64 34.91
N THR A 11 -4.20 7.68 34.58
CA THR A 11 -4.52 8.00 33.18
C THR A 11 -3.30 8.47 32.38
N PHE A 12 -2.35 9.15 33.01
CA PHE A 12 -1.12 9.55 32.36
C PHE A 12 -0.23 8.34 32.04
N PHE A 13 -0.12 7.39 32.96
CA PHE A 13 0.64 6.15 32.74
C PHE A 13 -0.01 5.26 31.68
N THR A 14 -1.34 5.11 31.66
CA THR A 14 -2.02 4.34 30.61
C THR A 14 -1.91 5.00 29.24
N PHE A 15 -2.01 6.33 29.16
CA PHE A 15 -1.81 7.07 27.91
C PHE A 15 -0.35 6.96 27.41
N ALA A 16 0.63 7.11 28.31
CA ALA A 16 2.05 6.96 27.96
C ALA A 16 2.38 5.54 27.48
N ALA A 17 1.81 4.50 28.11
CA ALA A 17 1.95 3.12 27.68
C ALA A 17 1.33 2.86 26.30
N ALA A 18 0.15 3.43 26.01
CA ALA A 18 -0.49 3.31 24.71
C ALA A 18 0.33 3.98 23.59
N VAL A 19 0.92 5.15 23.86
CA VAL A 19 1.82 5.83 22.91
C VAL A 19 3.10 5.03 22.68
N ALA A 20 3.68 4.44 23.73
CA ALA A 20 4.90 3.63 23.62
C ALA A 20 4.70 2.33 22.83
N LEU A 21 3.46 1.80 22.79
CA LEU A 21 3.10 0.60 22.03
C LEU A 21 2.64 0.88 20.58
N ALA A 22 2.62 2.14 20.16
CA ALA A 22 2.24 2.49 18.78
C ALA A 22 3.32 2.00 17.80
N LEU A 23 3.02 0.93 17.06
CA LEU A 23 3.92 0.40 16.05
C LEU A 23 3.98 1.33 14.82
N PRO A 24 5.16 1.55 14.23
CA PRO A 24 5.26 2.31 12.99
C PRO A 24 4.51 1.60 11.87
N ALA A 25 3.63 2.32 11.18
CA ALA A 25 2.99 1.83 9.97
C ALA A 25 4.05 1.67 8.86
N LYS A 26 4.22 0.45 8.36
CA LYS A 26 5.10 0.16 7.22
C LYS A 26 4.29 0.34 5.94
N ALA A 27 4.66 1.33 5.14
CA ALA A 27 4.18 1.46 3.77
C ALA A 27 5.21 0.83 2.80
N ASN A 28 4.79 0.55 1.57
CA ASN A 28 5.67 0.09 0.50
C ASN A 28 6.51 1.27 -0.03
N THR A 29 7.44 1.73 0.81
CA THR A 29 8.34 2.85 0.57
C THR A 29 9.73 2.36 0.22
N TRP A 30 10.27 2.84 -0.88
CA TRP A 30 11.57 2.45 -1.43
C TRP A 30 12.44 3.69 -1.67
N PRO A 31 13.77 3.59 -1.55
CA PRO A 31 14.66 4.65 -2.03
C PRO A 31 14.49 4.80 -3.55
N LEU A 32 14.64 6.02 -4.07
CA LEU A 32 14.69 6.20 -5.51
C LEU A 32 15.94 5.51 -6.09
N PRO A 33 15.81 4.85 -7.25
CA PRO A 33 16.92 4.16 -7.87
C PRO A 33 17.93 5.16 -8.44
N SER A 34 19.13 4.67 -8.79
CA SER A 34 20.16 5.46 -9.45
C SER A 34 19.68 6.12 -10.75
N ALA A 35 20.35 7.19 -11.17
CA ALA A 35 20.04 7.87 -12.43
C ALA A 35 20.04 6.86 -13.61
N GLY A 36 19.00 6.95 -14.45
CA GLY A 36 18.77 6.04 -15.57
C GLY A 36 18.04 4.74 -15.23
N SER A 37 17.87 4.40 -13.94
CA SER A 37 17.04 3.27 -13.50
C SER A 37 15.64 3.73 -13.08
N ARG A 38 14.67 2.83 -13.28
CA ARG A 38 13.26 3.01 -12.89
C ARG A 38 12.76 1.86 -12.01
N LEU A 39 13.58 0.84 -11.75
CA LEU A 39 13.17 -0.34 -10.99
C LEU A 39 13.28 -0.07 -9.48
N VAL A 40 12.20 -0.30 -8.74
CA VAL A 40 12.17 -0.22 -7.28
C VAL A 40 11.50 -1.45 -6.68
N GLY A 41 11.79 -1.69 -5.40
CA GLY A 41 11.21 -2.80 -4.65
C GLY A 41 11.71 -4.18 -5.08
N GLU A 42 11.24 -5.19 -4.36
CA GLU A 42 11.64 -6.58 -4.55
C GLU A 42 10.43 -7.48 -4.33
N ASN A 43 10.22 -8.45 -5.23
CA ASN A 43 9.16 -9.43 -5.08
C ASN A 43 9.36 -10.27 -3.82
N LYS A 44 8.26 -10.67 -3.21
CA LYS A 44 8.25 -11.60 -2.08
C LYS A 44 7.46 -12.84 -2.44
N PHE A 45 7.67 -13.90 -1.67
CA PHE A 45 6.88 -15.12 -1.76
C PHE A 45 6.07 -15.30 -0.49
N HIS A 46 4.82 -15.73 -0.64
CA HIS A 46 3.90 -16.00 0.46
C HIS A 46 3.38 -17.44 0.32
N VAL A 47 3.56 -18.23 1.37
CA VAL A 47 2.98 -19.58 1.44
C VAL A 47 1.57 -19.44 2.00
N VAL A 48 0.58 -19.94 1.27
CA VAL A 48 -0.83 -19.91 1.70
C VAL A 48 -1.03 -20.87 2.87
N GLU A 49 -1.48 -20.35 4.00
CA GLU A 49 -1.83 -21.13 5.19
C GLU A 49 -3.19 -21.86 4.99
N ASN A 50 -3.48 -22.90 5.77
CA ASN A 50 -4.74 -23.68 5.61
C ASN A 50 -6.00 -22.81 5.75
N ASP A 51 -5.92 -21.77 6.58
CA ASP A 51 -6.92 -20.73 6.84
C ASP A 51 -6.40 -19.34 6.38
N GLY A 52 -5.49 -19.32 5.40
CA GLY A 52 -4.74 -18.14 4.96
C GLY A 52 -5.56 -17.01 4.32
N GLY A 53 -6.88 -17.16 4.25
CA GLY A 53 -7.82 -16.16 3.74
C GLY A 53 -7.84 -16.04 2.22
N SER A 54 -8.64 -15.10 1.74
CA SER A 54 -8.78 -14.80 0.32
C SER A 54 -7.55 -14.06 -0.23
N LEU A 55 -7.45 -13.98 -1.56
CA LEU A 55 -6.42 -13.17 -2.22
C LEU A 55 -6.55 -11.68 -1.87
N GLU A 56 -7.75 -11.19 -1.56
CA GLU A 56 -7.99 -9.83 -1.08
C GLU A 56 -7.39 -9.60 0.32
N ALA A 57 -7.56 -10.54 1.25
CA ALA A 57 -6.95 -10.47 2.56
C ALA A 57 -5.41 -10.47 2.47
N ILE A 58 -4.85 -11.29 1.59
CA ILE A 58 -3.41 -11.34 1.32
C ILE A 58 -2.94 -10.03 0.66
N ALA A 59 -3.67 -9.50 -0.31
CA ALA A 59 -3.35 -8.23 -0.97
C ALA A 59 -3.28 -7.08 0.05
N LYS A 60 -4.25 -7.03 0.98
CA LYS A 60 -4.28 -6.07 2.08
C LYS A 60 -3.09 -6.23 3.03
N LYS A 61 -2.74 -7.47 3.39
CA LYS A 61 -1.57 -7.77 4.25
C LYS A 61 -0.27 -7.22 3.69
N TYR A 62 -0.10 -7.29 2.36
CA TYR A 62 1.12 -6.83 1.68
C TYR A 62 1.01 -5.41 1.08
N ASN A 63 -0.14 -4.75 1.25
CA ASN A 63 -0.43 -3.44 0.66
C ASN A 63 -0.18 -3.43 -0.86
N VAL A 64 -0.64 -4.47 -1.56
CA VAL A 64 -0.59 -4.61 -3.02
C VAL A 64 -2.01 -4.61 -3.60
N GLY A 65 -2.13 -4.31 -4.90
CA GLY A 65 -3.43 -4.29 -5.56
C GLY A 65 -3.95 -5.70 -5.76
N PHE A 66 -5.25 -5.92 -5.52
CA PHE A 66 -5.89 -7.22 -5.75
C PHE A 66 -5.65 -7.73 -7.18
N LEU A 67 -5.88 -6.87 -8.19
CA LEU A 67 -5.67 -7.23 -9.59
C LEU A 67 -4.20 -7.51 -9.91
N ALA A 68 -3.27 -6.74 -9.33
CA ALA A 68 -1.84 -6.99 -9.52
C ALA A 68 -1.42 -8.34 -8.92
N LEU A 69 -1.94 -8.69 -7.74
CA LEU A 69 -1.68 -9.97 -7.10
C LEU A 69 -2.29 -11.14 -7.89
N LEU A 70 -3.50 -10.96 -8.41
CA LEU A 70 -4.18 -11.94 -9.28
C LEU A 70 -3.39 -12.16 -10.58
N GLN A 71 -2.94 -11.08 -11.23
CA GLN A 71 -2.13 -11.13 -12.46
C GLN A 71 -0.77 -11.81 -12.23
N ALA A 72 -0.14 -11.56 -11.08
CA ALA A 72 1.13 -12.20 -10.72
C ALA A 72 1.00 -13.71 -10.43
N ASN A 73 -0.21 -14.21 -10.20
CA ASN A 73 -0.48 -15.61 -9.84
C ASN A 73 -1.60 -16.22 -10.70
N PRO A 74 -1.37 -16.46 -12.01
CA PRO A 74 -2.38 -17.00 -12.90
C PRO A 74 -2.93 -18.36 -12.42
N GLY A 75 -4.24 -18.53 -12.46
CA GLY A 75 -4.92 -19.78 -12.10
C GLY A 75 -5.12 -20.00 -10.60
N VAL A 76 -4.74 -19.05 -9.74
CA VAL A 76 -5.11 -19.10 -8.32
C VAL A 76 -6.60 -18.83 -8.14
N ASP A 77 -7.25 -19.57 -7.25
CA ASP A 77 -8.60 -19.24 -6.80
C ASP A 77 -8.55 -17.96 -5.93
N PRO A 78 -9.28 -16.89 -6.29
CA PRO A 78 -9.20 -15.62 -5.56
C PRO A 78 -9.90 -15.65 -4.20
N TYR A 79 -10.84 -16.58 -3.98
CA TYR A 79 -11.63 -16.69 -2.76
C TYR A 79 -10.99 -17.67 -1.77
N VAL A 80 -10.52 -18.81 -2.28
CA VAL A 80 -9.92 -19.88 -1.46
C VAL A 80 -8.63 -20.39 -2.13
N PRO A 81 -7.52 -19.62 -2.05
CA PRO A 81 -6.24 -20.06 -2.57
C PRO A 81 -5.82 -21.40 -1.95
N ARG A 82 -5.20 -22.28 -2.74
CA ARG A 82 -4.82 -23.61 -2.26
C ARG A 82 -3.78 -23.51 -1.15
N ALA A 83 -4.06 -24.10 0.01
CA ALA A 83 -3.10 -24.20 1.10
C ALA A 83 -1.79 -24.88 0.67
N GLY A 84 -0.67 -24.39 1.20
CA GLY A 84 0.68 -24.84 0.84
C GLY A 84 1.18 -24.35 -0.53
N SER A 85 0.33 -23.70 -1.34
CA SER A 85 0.79 -23.04 -2.57
C SER A 85 1.60 -21.79 -2.26
N VAL A 86 2.46 -21.40 -3.20
CA VAL A 86 3.30 -20.21 -3.08
C VAL A 86 2.79 -19.13 -4.02
N LEU A 87 2.47 -17.98 -3.47
CA LEU A 87 2.09 -16.78 -4.22
C LEU A 87 3.29 -15.85 -4.37
N THR A 88 3.47 -15.30 -5.56
CA THR A 88 4.35 -14.18 -5.84
C THR A 88 3.65 -12.89 -5.43
N ILE A 89 4.27 -12.13 -4.53
CA ILE A 89 3.80 -10.81 -4.10
C ILE A 89 4.54 -9.74 -4.93
N PRO A 90 3.85 -9.03 -5.84
CA PRO A 90 4.47 -8.15 -6.83
C PRO A 90 4.78 -6.76 -6.25
N LEU A 91 5.78 -6.70 -5.38
CA LEU A 91 6.28 -5.47 -4.76
C LEU A 91 7.34 -4.75 -5.61
N GLN A 92 7.93 -5.45 -6.58
CA GLN A 92 8.84 -4.85 -7.54
C GLN A 92 8.05 -4.17 -8.66
N THR A 93 8.41 -2.94 -8.99
CA THR A 93 7.74 -2.18 -10.05
C THR A 93 8.69 -1.23 -10.77
N LEU A 94 8.33 -0.91 -12.01
CA LEU A 94 8.93 0.18 -12.76
C LEU A 94 8.19 1.48 -12.42
N LEU A 95 8.93 2.51 -12.02
CA LEU A 95 8.38 3.84 -11.82
C LEU A 95 7.83 4.39 -13.15
N PRO A 96 6.68 5.08 -13.15
CA PRO A 96 6.13 5.71 -14.34
C PRO A 96 7.11 6.69 -14.99
N ASP A 97 6.97 6.89 -16.29
CA ASP A 97 7.72 7.91 -17.01
C ASP A 97 7.03 9.27 -16.82
N ALA A 98 7.22 9.86 -15.64
CA ALA A 98 6.62 11.11 -15.21
C ALA A 98 7.53 11.80 -14.19
N PRO A 99 7.36 13.11 -13.96
CA PRO A 99 8.07 13.81 -12.89
C PRO A 99 7.92 13.09 -11.54
N ARG A 100 9.03 12.82 -10.86
CA ARG A 100 9.07 12.14 -9.55
C ARG A 100 8.79 13.13 -8.41
N GLU A 101 7.65 13.80 -8.48
CA GLU A 101 7.26 14.87 -7.56
C GLU A 101 5.80 14.70 -7.13
N GLY A 102 5.52 14.89 -5.84
CA GLY A 102 4.16 14.87 -5.32
C GLY A 102 3.48 13.52 -5.55
N ILE A 103 2.29 13.54 -6.16
CA ILE A 103 1.47 12.36 -6.42
C ILE A 103 1.43 12.10 -7.93
N VAL A 104 1.81 10.89 -8.33
CA VAL A 104 1.64 10.38 -9.70
C VAL A 104 0.70 9.17 -9.65
N ILE A 105 -0.33 9.17 -10.48
CA ILE A 105 -1.31 8.09 -10.55
C ILE A 105 -1.17 7.38 -11.90
N ASN A 106 -0.89 6.08 -11.87
CA ASN A 106 -0.95 5.21 -13.04
C ASN A 106 -2.25 4.40 -13.01
N ILE A 107 -3.20 4.79 -13.85
CA ILE A 107 -4.54 4.17 -13.90
C ILE A 107 -4.48 2.77 -14.52
N ALA A 108 -3.55 2.51 -15.45
CA ALA A 108 -3.42 1.20 -16.07
C ALA A 108 -2.92 0.12 -15.09
N GLU A 109 -2.11 0.52 -14.11
CA GLU A 109 -1.61 -0.38 -13.07
C GLU A 109 -2.40 -0.30 -11.76
N LEU A 110 -3.37 0.64 -11.66
CA LEU A 110 -4.11 0.94 -10.44
C LEU A 110 -3.18 1.23 -9.26
N ARG A 111 -2.18 2.09 -9.50
CA ARG A 111 -1.17 2.47 -8.50
C ARG A 111 -1.03 3.98 -8.38
N LEU A 112 -0.88 4.42 -7.15
CA LEU A 112 -0.46 5.77 -6.79
C LEU A 112 0.99 5.74 -6.29
N TYR A 113 1.81 6.62 -6.84
CA TYR A 113 3.21 6.82 -6.48
C TYR A 113 3.32 8.18 -5.77
N TYR A 114 3.72 8.16 -4.50
CA TYR A 114 3.93 9.38 -3.72
C TYR A 114 5.43 9.62 -3.52
N TYR A 115 5.88 10.80 -3.94
CA TYR A 115 7.24 11.32 -3.79
C TYR A 115 7.23 12.42 -2.74
N PRO A 116 7.58 12.14 -1.47
CA PRO A 116 7.53 13.13 -0.41
C PRO A 116 8.54 14.27 -0.68
N PRO A 117 8.16 15.54 -0.50
CA PRO A 117 9.07 16.67 -0.68
C PRO A 117 10.33 16.52 0.18
N GLY A 118 11.49 16.74 -0.44
CA GLY A 118 12.79 16.68 0.24
C GLY A 118 13.26 15.26 0.62
N LYS A 119 12.58 14.20 0.17
CA LYS A 119 13.00 12.80 0.40
C LYS A 119 13.34 12.10 -0.91
N ASN A 120 14.46 11.37 -0.93
CA ASN A 120 14.85 10.54 -2.06
C ASN A 120 14.18 9.15 -1.99
N SER A 121 12.84 9.14 -1.93
CA SER A 121 12.05 7.93 -1.75
C SER A 121 10.72 8.01 -2.49
N VAL A 122 10.15 6.86 -2.80
CA VAL A 122 8.81 6.71 -3.37
C VAL A 122 8.00 5.73 -2.53
N THR A 123 6.76 6.09 -2.22
CA THR A 123 5.80 5.15 -1.62
C THR A 123 4.76 4.77 -2.65
N VAL A 124 4.55 3.46 -2.82
CA VAL A 124 3.59 2.92 -3.79
C VAL A 124 2.34 2.43 -3.04
N TYR A 125 1.18 2.89 -3.49
CA TYR A 125 -0.12 2.51 -2.95
C TYR A 125 -0.96 1.86 -4.05
N PRO A 126 -1.62 0.73 -3.75
CA PRO A 126 -2.69 0.25 -4.60
C PRO A 126 -3.89 1.19 -4.47
N ILE A 127 -4.57 1.45 -5.59
CA ILE A 127 -5.78 2.28 -5.59
C ILE A 127 -6.93 1.54 -6.28
N GLY A 128 -8.14 1.86 -5.88
CA GLY A 128 -9.34 1.61 -6.67
C GLY A 128 -9.71 2.88 -7.44
N ILE A 129 -10.43 2.73 -8.54
CA ILE A 129 -11.02 3.85 -9.28
C ILE A 129 -12.54 3.72 -9.27
N GLY A 130 -13.24 4.84 -9.15
CA GLY A 130 -14.69 4.89 -9.34
C GLY A 130 -15.06 4.78 -10.82
N GLN A 131 -16.22 4.20 -11.10
CA GLN A 131 -16.77 4.18 -12.46
C GLN A 131 -17.53 5.48 -12.74
N LEU A 132 -17.37 6.02 -13.95
CA LEU A 132 -18.14 7.17 -14.41
C LEU A 132 -19.64 6.80 -14.46
N GLY A 133 -20.49 7.64 -13.85
CA GLY A 133 -21.93 7.42 -13.80
C GLY A 133 -22.40 6.37 -12.78
N GLY A 134 -21.52 5.90 -11.90
CA GLY A 134 -21.91 5.04 -10.78
C GLY A 134 -22.47 5.81 -9.59
N ASP A 135 -23.19 5.10 -8.70
CA ASP A 135 -23.79 5.67 -7.49
C ASP A 135 -22.76 6.09 -6.42
N THR A 136 -21.49 5.67 -6.60
CA THR A 136 -20.41 6.00 -5.68
C THR A 136 -19.90 7.41 -5.97
N LEU A 137 -20.23 8.35 -5.08
CA LEU A 137 -19.79 9.74 -5.14
C LEU A 137 -18.27 9.85 -4.92
N THR A 138 -17.50 9.66 -5.97
CA THR A 138 -16.06 9.97 -5.97
C THR A 138 -15.91 11.44 -6.37
N PRO A 139 -15.31 12.31 -5.53
CA PRO A 139 -15.15 13.72 -5.87
C PRO A 139 -14.39 13.90 -7.18
N THR A 140 -14.95 14.67 -8.10
CA THR A 140 -14.25 15.04 -9.33
C THR A 140 -13.13 16.02 -9.00
N MET A 141 -11.91 15.69 -9.38
CA MET A 141 -10.75 16.58 -9.27
C MET A 141 -10.17 16.87 -10.66
N VAL A 142 -9.58 18.05 -10.82
CA VAL A 142 -8.79 18.39 -12.00
C VAL A 142 -7.34 17.98 -11.72
N THR A 143 -6.79 17.10 -12.55
CA THR A 143 -5.38 16.70 -12.50
C THR A 143 -4.74 16.89 -13.86
N THR A 144 -3.44 17.17 -13.89
CA THR A 144 -2.67 17.28 -15.13
C THR A 144 -2.20 15.89 -15.53
N VAL A 145 -2.67 15.41 -16.69
CA VAL A 145 -2.24 14.12 -17.23
C VAL A 145 -0.97 14.34 -18.06
N TYR A 146 0.11 13.67 -17.66
CA TYR A 146 1.31 13.57 -18.49
C TYR A 146 1.17 12.34 -19.39
N VAL A 147 1.18 12.56 -20.71
CA VAL A 147 1.25 11.50 -21.70
C VAL A 147 2.70 11.41 -22.16
N PRO A 148 3.44 10.34 -21.86
CA PRO A 148 4.79 10.18 -22.40
C PRO A 148 4.72 10.08 -23.94
N ALA A 149 5.64 10.78 -24.60
CA ALA A 149 5.76 10.80 -26.06
C ALA A 149 6.36 9.50 -26.60
#